data_AF-A0A239E5A8-F1
#
_entry.id   AF-A0A239E5A8-F1
#
_cell.length_a   1.000
_cell.length_b   1.000
_cell.length_c   1.000
_cell.angle_alpha   90.00
_cell.angle_beta   90.00
_cell.angle_gamma   90.00
#
_symmetry.space_group_name_H-M   'P 1'
#
loop_
_entity.id
_entity.type
_entity.pdbx_description
1 polymer ?
#
loop_
_entity_poly.entity_id
_entity_poly.type
_entity_poly.pdbx_seq_one_letter_code
_entity_poly.pdbx_strand_id
1 'polypeptide(L)'
;MADATVSQVDGEIREAQAAIDALEQAVTKGDDTVTAESVSEARSRLSFLQLRRRGAEHREREDNERARRQAVVDAYAERDEFYTNGTAPAREAYAALVDATRAFQVEVRKMWAAHASLGAQAVELGVELRQDLRWEFDFSSYVDEDGHTFAQAAFKEASGQALPRPHGLHDAATHTGHAEQTAREERAERERQAKFEASYETHSDHPVTTQLATS
;
A
#
# COMPACT_ATOMS: atom_id res chain seq x y z
N MET A 1 -4.12 -35.67 -8.12
CA MET A 1 -4.19 -35.91 -6.67
C MET A 1 -3.89 -34.59 -5.99
N ALA A 2 -4.61 -34.20 -4.94
CA ALA A 2 -4.29 -32.97 -4.21
C ALA A 2 -2.91 -33.13 -3.56
N ASP A 3 -2.05 -32.11 -3.70
CA ASP A 3 -0.74 -32.11 -3.07
C ASP A 3 -0.89 -32.07 -1.54
N ALA A 4 -0.07 -32.86 -0.84
CA ALA A 4 -0.14 -32.94 0.61
C ALA A 4 0.34 -31.63 1.27
N THR A 5 -0.38 -31.18 2.29
CA THR A 5 -0.02 -30.00 3.10
C THR A 5 1.10 -30.35 4.09
N VAL A 6 1.78 -29.33 4.63
CA VAL A 6 2.82 -29.53 5.65
C VAL A 6 2.25 -30.30 6.85
N SER A 7 1.04 -29.93 7.29
CA SER A 7 0.36 -30.61 8.40
C SER A 7 0.06 -32.09 8.13
N GLN A 8 -0.26 -32.47 6.89
CA GLN A 8 -0.51 -33.86 6.52
C GLN A 8 0.79 -34.66 6.55
N VAL A 9 1.87 -34.12 5.97
CA VAL A 9 3.18 -34.79 5.96
C VAL A 9 3.77 -34.88 7.38
N ASP A 10 3.57 -33.89 8.24
CA ASP A 10 3.97 -33.93 9.65
C ASP A 10 3.23 -35.01 10.46
N GLY A 11 2.02 -35.37 10.06
CA GLY A 11 1.32 -36.55 10.56
C GLY A 11 2.03 -37.84 10.16
N GLU A 12 2.27 -38.01 8.86
CA GLU A 12 2.95 -39.19 8.29
C GLU A 12 4.37 -39.39 8.88
N ILE A 13 5.12 -38.30 9.11
CA ILE A 13 6.46 -38.34 9.72
C ILE A 13 6.40 -38.86 11.16
N ARG A 14 5.43 -38.41 11.96
CA ARG A 14 5.28 -38.88 13.35
C ARG A 14 4.96 -40.37 13.41
N GLU A 15 4.11 -40.84 12.51
CA GLU A 15 3.78 -42.27 12.39
C GLU A 15 5.01 -43.10 11.97
N ALA A 16 5.77 -42.62 10.98
CA ALA A 16 6.99 -43.28 10.52
C ALA A 16 8.07 -43.33 11.60
N GLN A 17 8.24 -42.25 12.39
CA GLN A 17 9.17 -42.21 13.51
C GLN A 17 8.77 -43.21 14.60
N ALA A 18 7.48 -43.25 14.97
CA ALA A 18 6.99 -44.21 15.96
C ALA A 18 7.19 -45.68 15.50
N ALA A 19 7.05 -45.95 14.19
CA ALA A 19 7.31 -47.27 13.63
C ALA A 19 8.79 -47.65 13.71
N ILE A 20 9.72 -46.71 13.46
CA ILE A 20 11.17 -46.94 13.64
C ILE A 20 11.49 -47.22 15.11
N ASP A 21 10.98 -46.40 16.03
CA ASP A 21 11.22 -46.56 17.46
C ASP A 21 10.70 -47.93 17.96
N ALA A 22 9.57 -48.41 17.44
CA ALA A 22 9.03 -49.72 17.74
C ALA A 22 9.92 -50.87 17.23
N LEU A 23 10.47 -50.74 16.01
CA LEU A 23 11.42 -51.71 15.46
C LEU A 23 12.72 -51.75 16.28
N GLU A 24 13.27 -50.59 16.66
CA GLU A 24 14.48 -50.51 17.49
C GLU A 24 14.27 -51.11 18.90
N GLN A 25 13.08 -50.93 19.48
CA GLN A 25 12.71 -51.58 20.74
C GLN A 25 12.56 -53.10 20.61
N ALA A 26 12.00 -53.60 19.50
CA ALA A 26 11.86 -55.03 19.25
C ALA A 26 13.24 -55.70 19.13
N VAL A 27 14.17 -55.08 18.40
CA VAL A 27 15.58 -55.52 18.35
C VAL A 27 16.21 -55.57 19.74
N THR A 28 16.02 -54.53 20.55
CA THR A 28 16.56 -54.47 21.93
C THR A 28 15.99 -55.58 22.82
N LYS A 29 14.74 -56.01 22.59
CA LYS A 29 14.09 -57.09 23.32
C LYS A 29 14.47 -58.49 22.82
N GLY A 30 15.32 -58.59 21.79
CA GLY A 30 15.75 -59.87 21.21
C GLY A 30 14.72 -60.50 20.28
N ASP A 31 13.93 -59.68 19.57
CA ASP A 31 13.05 -60.17 18.50
C ASP A 31 13.85 -60.47 17.23
N ASP A 32 14.13 -61.75 17.00
CA ASP A 32 14.91 -62.25 15.86
C ASP A 32 14.17 -62.13 14.51
N THR A 33 12.90 -61.71 14.52
CA THR A 33 12.12 -61.49 13.28
C THR A 33 12.38 -60.13 12.65
N VAL A 34 12.96 -59.17 13.38
CA VAL A 34 13.31 -57.84 12.86
C VAL A 34 14.62 -57.90 12.09
N THR A 35 14.56 -57.62 10.80
CA THR A 35 15.73 -57.64 9.92
C THR A 35 16.34 -56.25 9.75
N ALA A 36 17.63 -56.19 9.40
CA ALA A 36 18.30 -54.94 9.02
C ALA A 36 17.60 -54.26 7.82
N GLU A 37 17.03 -55.03 6.90
CA GLU A 37 16.24 -54.52 5.78
C GLU A 37 14.98 -53.78 6.25
N SER A 38 14.25 -54.34 7.22
CA SER A 38 13.03 -53.69 7.74
C SER A 38 13.30 -52.33 8.39
N VAL A 39 14.42 -52.20 9.11
CA VAL A 39 14.87 -50.92 9.71
C VAL A 39 15.33 -49.96 8.61
N SER A 40 16.05 -50.45 7.60
CA SER A 40 16.52 -49.65 6.46
C SER A 40 15.35 -49.09 5.63
N GLU A 41 14.32 -49.91 5.38
CA GLU A 41 13.11 -49.51 4.66
C GLU A 41 12.34 -48.44 5.45
N ALA A 42 12.17 -48.62 6.75
CA ALA A 42 11.51 -47.64 7.62
C ALA A 42 12.26 -46.28 7.63
N ARG A 43 13.59 -46.30 7.71
CA ARG A 43 14.43 -45.09 7.62
C ARG A 43 14.39 -44.43 6.25
N SER A 44 14.34 -45.22 5.18
CA SER A 44 14.19 -44.73 3.80
C SER A 44 12.83 -44.05 3.62
N ARG A 45 11.76 -44.65 4.15
CA ARG A 45 10.42 -44.05 4.17
C ARG A 45 10.40 -42.73 4.94
N LEU A 46 11.01 -42.67 6.12
CA LEU A 46 11.13 -41.43 6.89
C LEU A 46 11.85 -40.34 6.09
N SER A 47 12.97 -40.70 5.44
CA SER A 47 13.75 -39.75 4.61
C SER A 47 12.94 -39.21 3.43
N PHE A 48 12.15 -40.07 2.78
CA PHE A 48 11.24 -39.66 1.71
C PHE A 48 10.14 -38.70 2.22
N LEU A 49 9.58 -38.97 3.40
CA LEU A 49 8.59 -38.08 4.02
C LEU A 49 9.18 -36.71 4.37
N GLN A 50 10.42 -36.66 4.86
CA GLN A 50 11.11 -35.39 5.09
C GLN A 50 11.31 -34.59 3.79
N LEU A 51 11.60 -35.25 2.66
CA LEU A 51 11.68 -34.59 1.36
C LEU A 51 10.32 -34.04 0.92
N ARG A 52 9.24 -34.84 1.08
CA ARG A 52 7.87 -34.40 0.80
C ARG A 52 7.46 -33.20 1.65
N ARG A 53 7.89 -33.15 2.92
CA ARG A 53 7.63 -32.01 3.82
C ARG A 53 8.28 -30.74 3.30
N ARG A 54 9.56 -30.80 2.89
CA ARG A 54 10.25 -29.64 2.30
C ARG A 54 9.56 -29.15 1.02
N GLY A 55 9.08 -30.07 0.19
CA GLY A 55 8.29 -29.73 -1.00
C GLY A 55 6.96 -29.05 -0.65
N ALA A 56 6.25 -29.54 0.39
CA ALA A 56 5.02 -28.93 0.88
C ALA A 56 5.27 -27.53 1.47
N GLU A 57 6.33 -27.34 2.25
CA GLU A 57 6.72 -26.04 2.79
C GLU A 57 7.05 -25.03 1.69
N HIS A 58 7.73 -25.47 0.63
CA HIS A 58 8.05 -24.61 -0.49
C HIS A 58 6.77 -24.09 -1.16
N ARG A 59 5.85 -25.01 -1.52
CA ARG A 59 4.57 -24.65 -2.12
C ARG A 59 3.72 -23.74 -1.24
N GLU A 60 3.59 -24.04 0.05
CA GLU A 60 2.84 -23.17 0.97
C GLU A 60 3.46 -21.77 1.07
N ARG A 61 4.79 -21.64 1.07
CA ARG A 61 5.45 -20.33 1.03
C ARG A 61 5.18 -19.59 -0.27
N GLU A 62 5.21 -20.29 -1.41
CA GLU A 62 4.94 -19.71 -2.73
C GLU A 62 3.50 -19.24 -2.87
N ASP A 63 2.54 -20.04 -2.40
CA ASP A 63 1.12 -19.70 -2.44
C ASP A 63 0.83 -18.50 -1.55
N ASN A 64 1.43 -18.45 -0.35
CA ASN A 64 1.30 -17.30 0.55
C ASN A 64 1.95 -16.04 -0.04
N GLU A 65 3.13 -16.15 -0.65
CA GLU A 65 3.80 -15.02 -1.28
C GLU A 65 3.02 -14.50 -2.50
N ARG A 66 2.46 -15.41 -3.30
CA ARG A 66 1.58 -15.07 -4.43
C ARG A 66 0.31 -14.37 -3.96
N ALA A 67 -0.36 -14.91 -2.94
CA ALA A 67 -1.56 -14.31 -2.35
C ALA A 67 -1.26 -12.93 -1.78
N ARG A 68 -0.12 -12.77 -1.09
CA ARG A 68 0.32 -11.47 -0.56
C ARG A 68 0.54 -10.46 -1.68
N ARG A 69 1.21 -10.85 -2.77
CA ARG A 69 1.44 -9.95 -3.92
C ARG A 69 0.13 -9.54 -4.58
N GLN A 70 -0.78 -10.48 -4.78
CA GLN A 70 -2.10 -10.16 -5.34
C GLN A 70 -2.85 -9.17 -4.45
N ALA A 71 -2.88 -9.39 -3.13
CA ALA A 71 -3.52 -8.48 -2.18
C ALA A 71 -2.91 -7.06 -2.22
N VAL A 72 -1.60 -6.94 -2.42
CA VAL A 72 -0.92 -5.65 -2.59
C VAL A 72 -1.35 -4.95 -3.88
N VAL A 73 -1.42 -5.68 -4.99
CA VAL A 73 -1.90 -5.14 -6.28
C VAL A 73 -3.34 -4.66 -6.17
N ASP A 74 -4.22 -5.46 -5.56
CA ASP A 74 -5.63 -5.13 -5.36
C ASP A 74 -5.78 -3.87 -4.48
N ALA A 75 -5.01 -3.76 -3.40
CA ALA A 75 -5.01 -2.58 -2.54
C ALA A 75 -4.55 -1.30 -3.27
N TYR A 76 -3.58 -1.40 -4.18
CA TYR A 76 -3.19 -0.26 -5.01
C TYR A 76 -4.30 0.13 -5.99
N ALA A 77 -4.98 -0.84 -6.61
CA ALA A 77 -6.10 -0.58 -7.51
C ALA A 77 -7.27 0.11 -6.78
N GLU A 78 -7.66 -0.38 -5.60
CA GLU A 78 -8.71 0.22 -4.78
C GLU A 78 -8.35 1.65 -4.35
N ARG A 79 -7.09 1.87 -3.94
CA ARG A 79 -6.59 3.20 -3.58
C ARG A 79 -6.69 4.16 -4.76
N ASP A 80 -6.29 3.73 -5.95
CA ASP A 80 -6.29 4.58 -7.13
C ASP A 80 -7.72 4.88 -7.60
N GLU A 81 -8.64 3.92 -7.47
CA GLU A 81 -10.08 4.16 -7.69
C GLU A 81 -10.63 5.18 -6.69
N PHE A 82 -10.27 5.09 -5.40
CA PHE A 82 -10.68 6.05 -4.38
C PHE A 82 -10.18 7.47 -4.70
N TYR A 83 -8.90 7.63 -5.05
CA TYR A 83 -8.37 8.96 -5.41
C TYR A 83 -8.94 9.48 -6.73
N THR A 84 -9.30 8.61 -7.66
CA THR A 84 -9.88 9.01 -8.96
C THR A 84 -11.35 9.39 -8.83
N ASN A 85 -12.16 8.58 -8.15
CA ASN A 85 -13.61 8.73 -8.11
C ASN A 85 -14.11 9.15 -6.71
N GLY A 86 -13.61 8.50 -5.66
CA GLY A 86 -14.03 8.74 -4.27
C GLY A 86 -13.77 10.18 -3.79
N THR A 87 -12.73 10.84 -4.29
CA THR A 87 -12.43 12.24 -3.94
C THR A 87 -13.08 13.29 -4.86
N ALA A 88 -13.79 12.88 -5.91
CA ALA A 88 -14.40 13.82 -6.86
C ALA A 88 -15.37 14.82 -6.19
N PRO A 89 -16.29 14.40 -5.28
CA PRO A 89 -17.19 15.33 -4.61
C PRO A 89 -16.45 16.36 -3.74
N ALA A 90 -15.37 15.93 -3.07
CA ALA A 90 -14.56 16.84 -2.24
C ALA A 90 -13.81 17.87 -3.09
N ARG A 91 -13.34 17.49 -4.28
CA ARG A 91 -12.71 18.40 -5.25
C ARG A 91 -13.71 19.42 -5.79
N GLU A 92 -14.91 18.99 -6.15
CA GLU A 92 -15.98 19.90 -6.60
C GLU A 92 -16.35 20.90 -5.50
N ALA A 93 -16.50 20.45 -4.26
CA ALA A 93 -16.78 21.33 -3.13
C ALA A 93 -15.64 22.33 -2.86
N TYR A 94 -14.38 21.88 -2.97
CA TYR A 94 -13.22 22.76 -2.82
C TYR A 94 -13.14 23.81 -3.95
N ALA A 95 -13.39 23.42 -5.21
CA ALA A 95 -13.45 24.37 -6.33
C ALA A 95 -14.55 25.42 -6.11
N ALA A 96 -15.73 25.00 -5.65
CA ALA A 96 -16.81 25.91 -5.30
C ALA A 96 -16.43 26.88 -4.17
N LEU A 97 -15.67 26.42 -3.17
CA LEU A 97 -15.12 27.26 -2.10
C LEU A 97 -14.15 28.31 -2.66
N VAL A 98 -13.23 27.93 -3.56
CA VAL A 98 -12.30 28.85 -4.21
C VAL A 98 -13.05 29.93 -4.99
N ASP A 99 -14.07 29.55 -5.77
CA ASP A 99 -14.87 30.49 -6.55
C ASP A 99 -15.69 31.44 -5.67
N ALA A 100 -16.33 30.93 -4.61
CA ALA A 100 -17.03 31.74 -3.63
C ALA A 100 -16.08 32.72 -2.92
N THR A 101 -14.88 32.26 -2.58
CA THR A 101 -13.84 33.10 -1.96
C THR A 101 -13.37 34.20 -2.91
N ARG A 102 -13.23 33.90 -4.21
CA ARG A 102 -12.89 34.89 -5.23
C ARG A 102 -13.98 35.97 -5.34
N ALA A 103 -15.25 35.58 -5.38
CA ALA A 103 -16.37 36.51 -5.40
C ALA A 103 -16.40 37.39 -4.14
N PHE A 104 -16.20 36.80 -2.97
CA PHE A 104 -16.09 37.53 -1.70
C PHE A 104 -14.96 38.56 -1.71
N GLN A 105 -13.75 38.18 -2.18
CA GLN A 105 -12.62 39.11 -2.29
C GLN A 105 -12.91 40.30 -3.22
N VAL A 106 -13.70 40.11 -4.28
CA VAL A 106 -14.12 41.21 -5.16
C VAL A 106 -15.02 42.21 -4.42
N GLU A 107 -15.99 41.74 -3.64
CA GLU A 107 -16.87 42.60 -2.85
C GLU A 107 -16.11 43.34 -1.75
N VAL A 108 -15.19 42.67 -1.07
CA VAL A 108 -14.30 43.31 -0.07
C VAL A 108 -13.46 44.43 -0.71
N ARG A 109 -12.91 44.22 -1.91
CA ARG A 109 -12.17 45.28 -2.63
C ARG A 109 -13.06 46.45 -2.99
N LYS A 110 -14.31 46.22 -3.42
CA LYS A 110 -15.28 47.30 -3.70
C LYS A 110 -15.59 48.09 -2.43
N MET A 111 -15.82 47.40 -1.32
CA MET A 111 -16.05 48.03 -0.02
C MET A 111 -14.84 48.89 0.41
N TRP A 112 -13.61 48.37 0.28
CA TRP A 112 -12.40 49.13 0.59
C TRP A 112 -12.23 50.36 -0.29
N ALA A 113 -12.52 50.25 -1.60
CA ALA A 113 -12.48 51.39 -2.51
C ALA A 113 -13.53 52.46 -2.14
N ALA A 114 -14.75 52.03 -1.80
CA ALA A 114 -15.80 52.93 -1.34
C ALA A 114 -15.40 53.63 -0.02
N HIS A 115 -14.86 52.88 0.95
CA HIS A 115 -14.36 53.45 2.20
C HIS A 115 -13.23 54.46 1.97
N ALA A 116 -12.29 54.18 1.07
CA ALA A 116 -11.24 55.13 0.72
C ALA A 116 -11.80 56.42 0.08
N SER A 117 -12.82 56.30 -0.76
CA SER A 117 -13.49 57.46 -1.35
C SER A 117 -14.24 58.30 -0.31
N LEU A 118 -14.94 57.68 0.64
CA LEU A 118 -15.56 58.37 1.77
C LEU A 118 -14.51 59.05 2.64
N GLY A 119 -13.37 58.38 2.87
CA GLY A 119 -12.19 58.92 3.53
C GLY A 119 -11.72 60.24 2.92
N ALA A 120 -11.52 60.25 1.60
CA ALA A 120 -11.11 61.45 0.88
C ALA A 120 -12.13 62.59 1.00
N GLN A 121 -13.43 62.30 0.86
CA GLN A 121 -14.50 63.28 1.02
C GLN A 121 -14.60 63.85 2.43
N ALA A 122 -14.44 63.00 3.45
CA ALA A 122 -14.47 63.42 4.85
C ALA A 122 -13.32 64.36 5.18
N VAL A 123 -12.12 64.10 4.64
CA VAL A 123 -10.95 64.99 4.73
C VAL A 123 -11.24 66.34 4.07
N GLU A 124 -11.82 66.37 2.86
CA GLU A 124 -12.21 67.62 2.18
C GLU A 124 -13.23 68.43 2.98
N LEU A 125 -14.14 67.75 3.69
CA LEU A 125 -15.19 68.38 4.50
C LEU A 125 -14.77 68.68 5.94
N GLY A 126 -13.55 68.30 6.35
CA GLY A 126 -13.04 68.47 7.71
C GLY A 126 -13.77 67.63 8.77
N VAL A 127 -14.38 66.51 8.35
CA VAL A 127 -15.12 65.59 9.23
C VAL A 127 -14.30 64.33 9.46
N GLU A 128 -14.22 63.88 10.71
CA GLU A 128 -13.50 62.65 11.06
C GLU A 128 -14.41 61.42 10.85
N LEU A 129 -13.95 60.44 10.08
CA LEU A 129 -14.65 59.16 9.93
C LEU A 129 -14.38 58.26 11.14
N ARG A 130 -15.45 57.71 11.70
CA ARG A 130 -15.38 56.86 12.88
C ARG A 130 -15.03 55.42 12.47
N GLN A 131 -13.95 54.90 13.05
CA GLN A 131 -13.41 53.53 12.97
C GLN A 131 -13.27 52.90 11.57
N ASP A 132 -12.05 52.47 11.28
CA ASP A 132 -11.73 51.65 10.12
C ASP A 132 -12.38 50.27 10.26
N LEU A 133 -13.36 49.92 9.42
CA LEU A 133 -14.04 48.61 9.49
C LEU A 133 -13.21 47.45 8.92
N ARG A 134 -12.00 47.72 8.38
CA ARG A 134 -11.18 46.70 7.72
C ARG A 134 -10.77 45.55 8.66
N TRP A 135 -10.67 45.78 9.97
CA TRP A 135 -10.31 44.74 10.95
C TRP A 135 -11.42 43.69 11.16
N GLU A 136 -12.68 44.01 10.85
CA GLU A 136 -13.81 43.05 10.95
C GLU A 136 -13.73 41.95 9.88
N PHE A 137 -12.87 42.13 8.87
CA PHE A 137 -12.68 41.22 7.75
C PHE A 137 -11.28 40.58 7.74
N ASP A 138 -10.59 40.56 8.89
CA ASP A 138 -9.32 39.85 9.04
C ASP A 138 -9.54 38.35 9.30
N PHE A 139 -9.39 37.55 8.25
CA PHE A 139 -9.51 36.09 8.31
C PHE A 139 -8.16 35.39 8.52
N SER A 140 -7.08 36.13 8.78
CA SER A 140 -5.72 35.57 8.85
C SER A 140 -5.52 34.58 10.01
N SER A 141 -6.39 34.62 11.02
CA SER A 141 -6.38 33.74 12.19
C SER A 141 -7.36 32.56 12.11
N TYR A 142 -8.07 32.37 11.00
CA TYR A 142 -9.02 31.25 10.86
C TYR A 142 -8.27 29.93 10.61
N VAL A 143 -8.55 28.93 11.46
CA VAL A 143 -8.00 27.57 11.39
C VAL A 143 -9.18 26.61 11.40
N ASP A 144 -9.19 25.61 10.51
CA ASP A 144 -10.25 24.60 10.47
C ASP A 144 -10.21 23.72 11.75
N GLU A 145 -11.32 23.04 12.09
CA GLU A 145 -11.49 22.28 13.36
C GLU A 145 -10.37 21.27 13.67
N ASP A 146 -9.62 20.81 12.66
CA ASP A 146 -8.55 19.81 12.79
C ASP A 146 -7.13 20.37 12.57
N GLY A 147 -6.96 21.69 12.56
CA GLY A 147 -5.66 22.32 12.28
C GLY A 147 -5.27 22.30 10.79
N HIS A 148 -6.18 21.86 9.92
CA HIS A 148 -6.08 22.04 8.49
C HIS A 148 -6.33 23.51 8.10
N THR A 149 -5.83 23.87 6.91
CA THR A 149 -5.88 25.25 6.41
C THR A 149 -6.49 25.28 5.00
N PHE A 150 -7.59 24.56 4.77
CA PHE A 150 -8.22 24.48 3.45
C PHE A 150 -8.87 25.82 3.08
N ALA A 151 -9.52 26.48 4.03
CA ALA A 151 -10.01 27.84 3.83
C ALA A 151 -8.86 28.80 3.49
N GLN A 152 -7.76 28.77 4.26
CA GLN A 152 -6.60 29.63 4.00
C GLN A 152 -5.96 29.35 2.62
N ALA A 153 -5.90 28.07 2.22
CA ALA A 153 -5.42 27.67 0.91
C ALA A 153 -6.33 28.20 -0.21
N ALA A 154 -7.65 28.07 -0.05
CA ALA A 154 -8.63 28.60 -0.98
C ALA A 154 -8.54 30.14 -1.11
N PHE A 155 -8.29 30.86 -0.01
CA PHE A 155 -8.05 32.32 -0.05
C PHE A 155 -6.80 32.71 -0.85
N LYS A 156 -5.70 31.97 -0.66
CA LYS A 156 -4.45 32.18 -1.43
C LYS A 156 -4.66 31.86 -2.91
N GLU A 157 -5.29 30.73 -3.21
CA GLU A 157 -5.59 30.30 -4.58
C GLU A 157 -6.56 31.25 -5.30
N ALA A 158 -7.64 31.67 -4.64
CA ALA A 158 -8.58 32.67 -5.16
C ALA A 158 -7.88 34.00 -5.51
N SER A 159 -6.84 34.36 -4.74
CA SER A 159 -6.02 35.56 -4.96
C SER A 159 -4.93 35.38 -6.04
N GLY A 160 -4.77 34.18 -6.60
CA GLY A 160 -3.73 33.85 -7.58
C GLY A 160 -2.34 33.64 -6.99
N GLN A 161 -2.22 33.51 -5.67
CA GLN A 161 -0.95 33.21 -5.01
C GLN A 161 -0.61 31.72 -5.14
N ALA A 162 0.65 31.43 -5.48
CA ALA A 162 1.14 30.07 -5.51
C ALA A 162 1.16 29.46 -4.10
N LEU A 163 0.59 28.27 -3.96
CA LEU A 163 0.69 27.51 -2.72
C LEU A 163 2.05 26.80 -2.64
N PRO A 164 2.72 26.81 -1.48
CA PRO A 164 4.02 26.17 -1.31
C PRO A 164 3.95 24.64 -1.42
N ARG A 165 2.77 24.04 -1.18
CA ARG A 165 2.49 22.62 -1.39
C ARG A 165 1.04 22.47 -1.88
N PRO A 166 0.81 22.00 -3.11
CA PRO A 166 -0.54 21.71 -3.57
C PRO A 166 -1.06 20.46 -2.84
N HIS A 167 -2.28 20.53 -2.30
CA HIS A 167 -2.95 19.40 -1.66
C HIS A 167 -3.77 18.58 -2.67
N GLY A 168 -4.17 17.36 -2.30
CA GLY A 168 -4.85 16.40 -3.19
C GLY A 168 -6.26 16.78 -3.67
N LEU A 169 -6.68 18.03 -3.44
CA LEU A 169 -7.97 18.59 -3.88
C LEU A 169 -7.85 19.58 -5.05
N HIS A 170 -6.64 19.89 -5.54
CA HIS A 170 -6.46 20.77 -6.72
C HIS A 170 -6.62 20.02 -8.05
N ASP A 171 -6.81 20.80 -9.12
CA ASP A 171 -7.01 20.37 -10.51
C ASP A 171 -6.02 19.32 -11.04
N ALA A 172 -6.46 18.64 -12.11
CA ALA A 172 -5.81 17.52 -12.82
C ALA A 172 -4.30 17.66 -13.07
N ALA A 173 -3.77 18.87 -13.19
CA ALA A 173 -2.34 19.14 -13.39
C ALA A 173 -1.46 18.72 -12.18
N THR A 174 -1.99 18.77 -10.96
CA THR A 174 -1.31 18.31 -9.74
C THR A 174 -1.31 16.78 -9.65
N HIS A 175 -2.36 16.15 -10.18
CA HIS A 175 -2.47 14.71 -10.30
C HIS A 175 -1.48 14.13 -11.30
N THR A 176 -1.02 14.86 -12.31
CA THR A 176 0.05 14.39 -13.22
C THR A 176 1.33 14.02 -12.47
N GLY A 177 1.73 14.79 -11.44
CA GLY A 177 2.90 14.46 -10.62
C GLY A 177 2.70 13.21 -9.75
N HIS A 178 1.50 13.03 -9.20
CA HIS A 178 1.15 11.83 -8.46
C HIS A 178 1.00 10.61 -9.37
N ALA A 179 0.37 10.75 -10.53
CA ALA A 179 0.23 9.70 -11.54
C ALA A 179 1.59 9.29 -12.11
N GLU A 180 2.52 10.22 -12.31
CA GLU A 180 3.89 9.92 -12.71
C GLU A 180 4.65 9.15 -11.62
N GLN A 181 4.46 9.51 -10.34
CA GLN A 181 5.06 8.78 -9.24
C GLN A 181 4.47 7.38 -9.09
N THR A 182 3.14 7.24 -9.15
CA THR A 182 2.45 5.94 -9.15
C THR A 182 2.88 5.09 -10.35
N ALA A 183 2.96 5.66 -11.55
CA ALA A 183 3.41 4.94 -12.75
C ALA A 183 4.89 4.50 -12.67
N ARG A 184 5.73 5.22 -11.91
CA ARG A 184 7.11 4.79 -11.62
C ARG A 184 7.14 3.65 -10.60
N GLU A 185 6.34 3.74 -9.55
CA GLU A 185 6.21 2.69 -8.52
C GLU A 185 5.62 1.40 -9.10
N GLU A 186 4.59 1.51 -9.95
CA GLU A 186 4.03 0.37 -10.70
C GLU A 186 5.03 -0.24 -11.66
N ARG A 187 5.80 0.57 -12.41
CA ARG A 187 6.87 0.05 -13.28
C ARG A 187 7.93 -0.68 -12.46
N ALA A 188 8.34 -0.12 -11.33
CA ALA A 188 9.30 -0.76 -10.45
C ALA A 188 8.75 -2.09 -9.88
N GLU A 189 7.46 -2.15 -9.54
CA GLU A 189 6.82 -3.38 -9.06
C GLU A 189 6.69 -4.43 -10.18
N ARG A 190 6.26 -4.04 -11.38
CA ARG A 190 6.22 -4.93 -12.55
C ARG A 190 7.60 -5.45 -12.92
N GLU A 191 8.65 -4.62 -12.83
CA GLU A 191 10.03 -5.05 -13.03
C GLU A 191 10.50 -6.01 -11.93
N ARG A 192 10.12 -5.79 -10.66
CA ARG A 192 10.40 -6.73 -9.57
C ARG A 192 9.72 -8.07 -9.83
N GLN A 193 8.46 -8.04 -10.26
CA GLN A 193 7.68 -9.24 -10.56
C GLN A 193 8.23 -10.01 -11.77
N ALA A 194 8.57 -9.32 -12.86
CA ALA A 194 9.19 -9.92 -14.03
C ALA A 194 10.56 -10.53 -13.72
N LYS A 195 11.39 -9.89 -12.87
CA LYS A 195 12.67 -10.45 -12.43
C LYS A 195 12.49 -11.71 -11.58
N PHE A 196 11.47 -11.73 -10.73
CA PHE A 196 11.13 -12.91 -9.95
C PHE A 196 10.69 -14.07 -10.85
N GLU A 197 9.76 -13.83 -11.79
CA GLU A 197 9.28 -14.85 -12.74
C GLU A 197 10.43 -15.37 -13.62
N ALA A 198 11.29 -14.50 -14.14
CA ALA A 198 12.46 -14.90 -14.93
C ALA A 198 13.48 -15.72 -14.11
N SER A 199 13.67 -15.39 -12.83
CA SER A 199 14.54 -16.19 -11.94
C SER A 199 13.95 -17.58 -11.65
N TYR A 200 12.63 -17.71 -11.72
CA TYR A 200 11.92 -18.96 -11.50
C TYR A 200 12.02 -19.89 -12.72
N GLU A 201 11.87 -19.37 -13.94
CA GLU A 201 12.07 -20.15 -15.18
C GLU A 201 13.51 -20.68 -15.30
N THR A 202 14.51 -19.90 -14.90
CA THR A 202 15.92 -20.35 -14.96
C THR A 202 16.30 -21.42 -13.94
N HIS A 203 15.57 -21.56 -12.83
CA HIS A 203 15.84 -22.60 -11.82
C HIS A 203 14.99 -23.88 -12.01
N SER A 204 13.98 -23.83 -12.89
CA SER A 204 13.15 -24.97 -13.30
C SER A 204 13.83 -25.89 -14.32
N ASP A 205 14.81 -25.37 -15.09
CA ASP A 205 15.41 -26.06 -16.25
C ASP A 205 16.72 -26.81 -15.96
N HIS A 206 17.09 -27.01 -14.69
CA HIS A 206 18.18 -27.93 -14.35
C HIS A 206 17.64 -29.34 -14.11
N PRO A 207 17.73 -30.27 -15.08
CA PRO A 207 17.51 -31.67 -14.79
C PRO A 207 18.56 -32.10 -13.77
N VAL A 208 18.11 -32.60 -12.62
CA VAL A 208 18.96 -33.28 -11.65
C VAL A 208 19.45 -34.57 -12.31
N THR A 209 20.55 -34.49 -13.04
CA THR A 209 21.27 -35.66 -13.57
C THR A 209 21.87 -36.38 -12.38
N THR A 210 21.10 -37.32 -11.83
CA THR A 210 21.58 -38.25 -10.82
C THR A 210 22.56 -39.21 -11.49
N GLN A 211 23.86 -38.93 -11.41
CA GLN A 211 24.90 -39.90 -11.75
C GLN A 211 24.90 -40.99 -10.67
N LEU A 212 24.23 -42.10 -10.96
CA LEU A 212 24.40 -43.36 -10.25
C LEU A 212 25.81 -43.88 -10.53
N ALA A 213 26.72 -43.66 -9.57
CA ALA A 213 28.02 -44.33 -9.55
C ALA A 213 27.81 -45.78 -9.09
N THR A 214 27.96 -46.71 -10.03
CA THR A 214 28.12 -48.15 -9.74
C THR A 214 29.49 -48.41 -9.11
N SER A 215 29.50 -49.09 -7.98
CA SER A 215 30.66 -49.85 -7.45
C SER A 215 30.13 -51.11 -6.78
#